data_AF-B1N3D7-F1
#
_entry.id   AF-B1N3D7-F1
#
_cell.length_a   1.000
_cell.length_b   1.000
_cell.length_c   1.000
_cell.angle_alpha   90.00
_cell.angle_beta   90.00
_cell.angle_gamma   90.00
#
_symmetry.space_group_name_H-M   'P 1'
#
loop_
_entity.id
_entity.type
_entity.pdbx_description
1 polymer ?
#
loop_
_entity_poly.entity_id
_entity_poly.type
_entity_poly.pdbx_seq_one_letter_code
_entity_poly.pdbx_strand_id
1 'polypeptide(L)'
;MSKPIKVFMINGSPREKGNTFTMLSWVKEGLEKEGIEVEIYQLGKKEIKPCVACYACQKTGKCWKDDSVMDELLQKIIEADGIIIGSPTYYADVPGVVKTFIDRSQPIYYSKKTLRRKVGAAVVMARRGGAIHVYDTINHWFGIIQ
;
A
#
# COMPACT_ATOMS: atom_id res chain seq x y z
N MET A 1 25.77 -14.06 3.59
CA MET A 1 24.59 -14.34 2.74
C MET A 1 23.82 -13.05 2.59
N SER A 2 23.42 -12.67 1.38
CA SER A 2 22.58 -11.48 1.15
C SER A 2 21.22 -11.68 1.84
N LYS A 3 20.67 -10.61 2.43
CA LYS A 3 19.32 -10.60 3.01
C LYS A 3 18.31 -11.07 1.94
N PRO A 4 17.32 -11.92 2.29
CA PRO A 4 16.27 -12.31 1.35
C PRO A 4 15.45 -11.08 0.90
N ILE A 5 15.07 -11.04 -0.38
CA ILE A 5 14.22 -9.97 -0.93
C ILE A 5 12.80 -10.13 -0.38
N LYS A 6 12.22 -9.04 0.10
CA LYS A 6 10.86 -9.03 0.67
C LYS A 6 9.91 -8.16 -0.15
N VAL A 7 8.75 -8.70 -0.51
CA VAL A 7 7.64 -7.97 -1.13
C VAL A 7 6.47 -7.87 -0.16
N PHE A 8 6.01 -6.64 0.08
CA PHE A 8 4.84 -6.35 0.89
C PHE A 8 3.65 -5.99 0.00
N MET A 9 2.60 -6.80 0.07
CA MET A 9 1.39 -6.64 -0.75
C MET A 9 0.23 -6.18 0.12
N ILE A 10 -0.56 -5.22 -0.36
CA ILE A 10 -1.70 -4.66 0.37
C ILE A 10 -2.99 -5.04 -0.36
N ASN A 11 -3.90 -5.75 0.32
CA ASN A 11 -5.26 -5.99 -0.16
C ASN A 11 -6.20 -4.86 0.30
N GLY A 12 -6.46 -3.92 -0.61
CA GLY A 12 -7.40 -2.82 -0.43
C GLY A 12 -8.88 -3.21 -0.49
N SER A 13 -9.20 -4.45 -0.87
CA SER A 13 -10.59 -4.93 -0.92
C SER A 13 -11.13 -5.21 0.48
N PRO A 14 -12.38 -4.80 0.80
CA PRO A 14 -13.03 -5.23 2.05
C PRO A 14 -13.31 -6.73 2.08
N ARG A 15 -13.25 -7.42 0.92
CA ARG A 15 -13.37 -8.88 0.85
C ARG A 15 -11.98 -9.51 0.98
N GLU A 16 -11.72 -10.12 2.13
CA GLU A 16 -10.46 -10.84 2.44
C GLU A 16 -10.15 -11.97 1.47
N LYS A 17 -11.18 -12.64 0.94
CA LYS A 17 -11.04 -13.73 -0.05
C LYS A 17 -11.77 -13.40 -1.35
N GLY A 18 -11.81 -12.12 -1.72
CA GLY A 18 -12.44 -11.65 -2.97
C GLY A 18 -11.47 -11.61 -4.16
N ASN A 19 -11.97 -11.16 -5.32
CA ASN A 19 -11.21 -11.12 -6.58
C ASN A 19 -9.85 -10.41 -6.47
N THR A 20 -9.75 -9.28 -5.75
CA THR A 20 -8.47 -8.59 -5.53
C THR A 20 -7.48 -9.48 -4.79
N PHE A 21 -7.92 -10.18 -3.73
CA PHE A 21 -7.07 -11.12 -3.00
C PHE A 21 -6.64 -12.31 -3.88
N THR A 22 -7.55 -12.82 -4.72
CA THR A 22 -7.24 -13.88 -5.67
C THR A 22 -6.14 -13.46 -6.65
N MET A 23 -6.23 -12.26 -7.23
CA MET A 23 -5.19 -11.73 -8.12
C MET A 23 -3.85 -11.54 -7.39
N LEU A 24 -3.88 -11.02 -6.15
CA LEU A 24 -2.68 -10.88 -5.32
C LEU A 24 -2.05 -12.24 -4.99
N SER A 25 -2.87 -13.28 -4.81
CA SER A 25 -2.39 -14.64 -4.54
C SER A 25 -1.66 -15.25 -5.74
N TRP A 26 -2.12 -14.98 -6.97
CA TRP A 26 -1.40 -15.38 -8.19
C TRP A 26 -0.04 -14.69 -8.33
N VAL A 27 0.01 -13.39 -8.03
CA VAL A 27 1.27 -12.63 -8.02
C VAL A 27 2.21 -13.16 -6.92
N LYS A 28 1.67 -13.41 -5.73
CA LYS A 28 2.41 -14.01 -4.61
C LYS A 28 3.01 -15.36 -5.01
N GLU A 29 2.24 -16.26 -5.61
CA GLU A 29 2.71 -17.57 -6.06
C GLU A 29 3.86 -17.44 -7.07
N GLY A 30 3.76 -16.49 -8.01
CA GLY A 30 4.83 -16.22 -8.98
C GLY A 30 6.12 -15.73 -8.32
N LEU A 31 6.02 -14.81 -7.36
CA LEU A 31 7.17 -14.28 -6.63
C LEU A 31 7.82 -15.33 -5.71
N GLU A 32 7.02 -16.14 -5.01
CA GLU A 32 7.53 -17.19 -4.12
C GLU A 32 8.28 -18.29 -4.89
N LYS A 33 7.88 -18.59 -6.14
CA LYS A 33 8.63 -19.50 -7.03
C LYS A 33 10.04 -19.01 -7.35
N GLU A 34 10.25 -17.69 -7.33
CA GLU A 34 11.57 -17.06 -7.52
C GLU A 34 12.33 -16.88 -6.18
N GLY A 35 11.83 -17.46 -5.08
CA GLY A 35 12.47 -17.40 -3.77
C GLY A 35 12.31 -16.05 -3.04
N ILE A 36 11.34 -15.22 -3.45
CA ILE A 36 11.05 -13.92 -2.82
C ILE A 36 10.06 -14.12 -1.65
N GLU A 37 10.35 -13.50 -0.50
CA GLU A 37 9.42 -13.51 0.65
C GLU A 37 8.24 -12.59 0.38
N VAL A 38 7.02 -13.10 0.51
CA VAL A 38 5.80 -12.32 0.22
C VAL A 38 4.80 -12.35 1.36
N GLU A 39 4.40 -11.16 1.80
CA GLU A 39 3.32 -10.96 2.77
C GLU A 39 2.15 -10.22 2.11
N ILE A 40 0.91 -10.70 2.34
CA ILE A 40 -0.32 -9.98 1.95
C ILE A 40 -0.99 -9.43 3.21
N TYR A 41 -1.14 -8.12 3.29
CA TYR A 41 -1.81 -7.40 4.37
C TYR A 41 -3.25 -7.03 4.01
N GLN A 42 -4.19 -7.35 4.89
CA GLN A 42 -5.60 -6.98 4.71
C GLN A 42 -5.87 -5.54 5.18
N LEU A 43 -6.02 -4.60 4.26
CA LEU A 43 -6.35 -3.20 4.55
C LEU A 43 -7.86 -2.91 4.43
N GLY A 44 -8.56 -3.51 3.48
CA GLY A 44 -9.89 -3.01 3.04
C GLY A 44 -11.02 -2.99 4.09
N LYS A 45 -10.84 -3.64 5.25
CA LYS A 45 -11.79 -3.64 6.39
C LYS A 45 -11.27 -2.89 7.62
N LYS A 46 -10.02 -2.39 7.58
CA LYS A 46 -9.43 -1.69 8.71
C LYS A 46 -10.04 -0.31 8.84
N GLU A 47 -10.11 0.16 10.07
CA GLU A 47 -10.53 1.52 10.37
C GLU A 47 -9.30 2.39 10.58
N ILE A 48 -9.07 3.31 9.65
CA ILE A 48 -8.06 4.36 9.77
C ILE A 48 -8.73 5.71 9.58
N LYS A 49 -8.46 6.65 10.48
CA LYS A 49 -9.01 8.00 10.37
C LYS A 49 -8.29 8.78 9.25
N PRO A 50 -8.97 9.70 8.56
CA PRO A 50 -8.37 10.54 7.52
C PRO A 50 -7.27 11.45 8.06
N CYS A 51 -6.39 11.90 7.17
CA CYS A 51 -5.42 12.95 7.49
C CYS A 51 -6.16 14.25 7.82
N VAL A 52 -5.72 14.95 8.86
CA VAL A 52 -6.31 16.23 9.33
C VAL A 52 -5.40 17.43 9.06
N ALA A 53 -4.38 17.27 8.21
CA ALA A 53 -3.44 18.34 7.86
C ALA A 53 -2.82 19.08 9.06
N CYS A 54 -2.53 18.38 10.16
CA CYS A 54 -1.89 18.99 11.34
C CYS A 54 -0.39 19.31 11.16
N TYR A 55 0.23 18.78 10.10
CA TYR A 55 1.66 18.92 9.77
C TYR A 55 2.66 18.43 10.84
N ALA A 56 2.23 17.69 11.86
CA ALA A 56 3.13 17.16 12.88
C ALA A 56 4.25 16.29 12.28
N CYS A 57 3.94 15.50 11.26
CA CYS A 57 4.91 14.64 10.58
C CYS A 57 6.05 15.39 9.91
N GLN A 58 5.87 16.67 9.55
CA GLN A 58 6.95 17.49 8.98
C GLN A 58 8.10 17.70 9.96
N LYS A 59 7.77 17.79 11.25
CA LYS A 59 8.75 18.03 12.32
C LYS A 59 9.29 16.73 12.91
N THR A 60 8.45 15.72 13.04
CA THR A 60 8.75 14.50 13.81
C THR A 60 9.03 13.27 12.94
N GLY A 61 8.67 13.30 11.65
CA GLY A 61 8.67 12.12 10.79
C GLY A 61 7.62 11.07 11.18
N LYS A 62 6.66 11.41 12.07
CA LYS A 62 5.60 10.51 12.55
C LYS A 62 4.23 11.19 12.53
N CYS A 63 3.16 10.41 12.43
CA CYS A 63 1.82 10.96 12.63
C CYS A 63 1.64 11.41 14.09
N TRP A 64 0.85 12.47 14.33
CA TRP A 64 0.49 12.89 15.70
C TRP A 64 -0.44 11.89 16.39
N LYS A 65 -1.25 11.21 15.58
CA LYS A 65 -2.26 10.27 16.05
C LYS A 65 -1.62 8.90 16.20
N ASP A 66 -1.75 8.35 17.39
CA ASP A 66 -1.52 6.94 17.65
C ASP A 66 -2.56 6.11 16.87
N ASP A 67 -2.07 5.28 15.96
CA ASP A 67 -2.84 4.48 15.02
C ASP A 67 -2.01 3.25 14.63
N SER A 68 -2.20 2.18 15.40
CA SER A 68 -1.42 0.95 15.25
C SER A 68 -1.49 0.33 13.86
N VAL A 69 -2.63 0.48 13.16
CA VAL A 69 -2.79 -0.02 11.78
C VAL A 69 -1.88 0.76 10.84
N MET A 70 -1.86 2.09 10.93
CA MET A 70 -0.98 2.92 10.12
C MET A 70 0.48 2.67 10.48
N ASP A 71 0.83 2.60 11.76
CA ASP A 71 2.22 2.39 12.18
C ASP A 71 2.76 1.04 11.68
N GLU A 72 1.96 -0.02 11.77
CA GLU A 72 2.29 -1.33 11.21
C GLU A 72 2.48 -1.27 9.69
N LEU A 73 1.55 -0.65 8.96
CA LEU A 73 1.62 -0.51 7.50
C LEU A 73 2.88 0.24 7.06
N LEU A 74 3.14 1.41 7.65
CA LEU A 74 4.29 2.23 7.27
C LEU A 74 5.60 1.52 7.61
N GLN A 75 5.68 0.82 8.73
CA GLN A 75 6.84 0.01 9.08
C GLN A 75 7.10 -1.09 8.05
N LYS A 76 6.09 -1.88 7.69
CA LYS A 76 6.22 -2.97 6.69
C LYS A 76 6.62 -2.45 5.31
N ILE A 77 6.08 -1.30 4.91
CA ILE A 77 6.46 -0.62 3.65
C ILE A 77 7.93 -0.20 3.65
N ILE A 78 8.42 0.35 4.77
CA ILE A 78 9.81 0.78 4.91
C ILE A 78 10.76 -0.42 4.85
N GLU A 79 10.40 -1.55 5.46
CA GLU A 79 11.22 -2.76 5.55
C GLU A 79 11.26 -3.59 4.25
N ALA A 80 10.23 -3.50 3.41
CA ALA A 80 10.10 -4.27 2.18
C ALA A 80 10.93 -3.71 1.03
N ASP A 81 11.44 -4.57 0.15
CA ASP A 81 12.20 -4.20 -1.04
C ASP A 81 11.26 -3.92 -2.25
N GLY A 82 10.09 -4.56 -2.25
CA GLY A 82 9.02 -4.31 -3.21
C GLY A 82 7.66 -4.11 -2.54
N ILE A 83 6.80 -3.30 -3.15
CA ILE A 83 5.47 -2.96 -2.63
C ILE A 83 4.43 -3.16 -3.74
N ILE A 84 3.35 -3.86 -3.42
CA ILE A 84 2.22 -4.04 -4.36
C ILE A 84 0.93 -3.59 -3.70
N ILE A 85 0.18 -2.69 -4.34
CA ILE A 85 -1.16 -2.31 -3.87
C ILE A 85 -2.19 -2.98 -4.76
N GLY A 86 -2.91 -3.94 -4.19
CA GLY A 86 -4.10 -4.52 -4.80
C GLY A 86 -5.35 -3.74 -4.43
N SER A 87 -6.11 -3.27 -5.41
CA SER A 87 -7.32 -2.50 -5.15
C SER A 87 -8.47 -2.95 -6.04
N PRO A 88 -9.70 -3.09 -5.50
CA PRO A 88 -10.88 -3.07 -6.34
C PRO A 88 -11.14 -1.64 -6.85
N THR A 89 -11.98 -1.52 -7.88
CA THR A 89 -12.41 -0.23 -8.44
C THR A 89 -13.78 0.15 -7.88
N TYR A 90 -13.84 1.11 -6.96
CA TYR A 90 -15.08 1.60 -6.33
C TYR A 90 -15.34 3.02 -6.83
N TYR A 91 -16.43 3.22 -7.59
CA TYR A 91 -16.76 4.49 -8.23
C TYR A 91 -15.58 5.16 -8.95
N ALA A 92 -14.90 4.35 -9.78
CA ALA A 92 -13.75 4.76 -10.60
C ALA A 92 -12.49 5.19 -9.83
N ASP A 93 -12.35 4.83 -8.55
CA ASP A 93 -11.09 5.01 -7.81
C ASP A 93 -10.89 3.88 -6.77
N VAL A 94 -9.79 3.96 -6.02
CA VAL A 94 -9.50 3.09 -4.88
C VAL A 94 -10.58 3.23 -3.79
N PRO A 95 -10.83 2.20 -2.96
CA PRO A 95 -11.69 2.34 -1.79
C PRO A 95 -11.22 3.45 -0.84
N GLY A 96 -12.16 4.10 -0.14
CA GLY A 96 -11.85 5.23 0.75
C GLY A 96 -10.79 4.92 1.82
N VAL A 97 -10.74 3.67 2.31
CA VAL A 97 -9.69 3.22 3.24
C VAL A 97 -8.30 3.20 2.58
N VAL A 98 -8.18 2.78 1.32
CA VAL A 98 -6.91 2.81 0.58
C VAL A 98 -6.50 4.25 0.32
N LYS A 99 -7.44 5.12 -0.06
CA LYS A 99 -7.15 6.55 -0.22
C LYS A 99 -6.71 7.20 1.10
N THR A 100 -7.34 6.84 2.21
CA THR A 100 -6.97 7.32 3.54
C THR A 100 -5.56 6.89 3.93
N PHE A 101 -5.18 5.65 3.63
CA PHE A 101 -3.82 5.17 3.81
C PHE A 101 -2.83 5.99 2.98
N ILE A 102 -3.11 6.21 1.69
CA ILE A 102 -2.30 7.05 0.80
C ILE A 102 -2.12 8.44 1.40
N ASP A 103 -3.19 9.10 1.85
CA ASP A 103 -3.13 10.45 2.42
C ASP A 103 -2.35 10.53 3.74
N ARG A 104 -2.30 9.43 4.48
CA ARG A 104 -1.59 9.33 5.77
C ARG A 104 -0.19 8.76 5.66
N SER A 105 0.29 8.47 4.46
CA SER A 105 1.64 7.92 4.22
C SER A 105 2.76 8.97 4.20
N GLN A 106 2.43 10.26 4.32
CA GLN A 106 3.38 11.39 4.42
C GLN A 106 4.53 11.20 5.41
N PRO A 107 4.37 10.52 6.57
CA PRO A 107 5.50 10.24 7.47
C PRO A 107 6.67 9.49 6.80
N ILE A 108 6.44 8.67 5.76
CA ILE A 108 7.51 7.99 5.02
C ILE A 108 8.46 9.01 4.40
N TYR A 109 7.91 10.03 3.75
CA TYR A 109 8.69 11.11 3.14
C TYR A 109 9.44 11.94 4.19
N TYR A 110 8.73 12.44 5.21
CA TYR A 110 9.34 13.33 6.21
C TYR A 110 10.32 12.63 7.17
N SER A 111 10.17 11.33 7.40
CA SER A 111 11.15 10.54 8.15
C SER A 111 12.42 10.22 7.34
N LYS A 112 12.49 10.64 6.06
CA LYS A 112 13.55 10.33 5.11
C LYS A 112 13.75 8.84 4.86
N LYS A 113 12.77 8.01 5.23
CA LYS A 113 12.72 6.57 4.95
C LYS A 113 11.99 6.30 3.62
N THR A 114 12.29 7.15 2.64
CA THR A 114 11.64 7.25 1.32
C THR A 114 11.53 5.90 0.60
N LEU A 115 10.66 5.81 -0.40
CA LEU A 115 10.53 4.62 -1.25
C LEU A 115 11.61 4.53 -2.36
N ARG A 116 12.68 5.36 -2.28
CA ARG A 116 13.78 5.32 -3.26
C ARG A 116 14.33 3.91 -3.43
N ARG A 117 14.46 3.50 -4.71
CA ARG A 117 15.01 2.21 -5.14
C ARG A 117 14.17 1.00 -4.72
N LYS A 118 12.96 1.19 -4.21
CA LYS A 118 11.99 0.11 -4.03
C LYS A 118 11.18 -0.07 -5.31
N VAL A 119 10.80 -1.29 -5.62
CA VAL A 119 9.94 -1.61 -6.77
C VAL A 119 8.47 -1.48 -6.35
N GLY A 120 7.65 -0.80 -7.16
CA GLY A 120 6.23 -0.61 -6.91
C GLY A 120 5.37 -1.17 -8.04
N ALA A 121 4.25 -1.81 -7.71
CA ALA A 121 3.25 -2.23 -8.70
C ALA A 121 1.81 -2.08 -8.19
N ALA A 122 0.88 -1.85 -9.12
CA ALA A 122 -0.56 -1.83 -8.86
C ALA A 122 -1.21 -3.11 -9.40
N VAL A 123 -2.11 -3.72 -8.62
CA VAL A 123 -2.98 -4.83 -9.06
C VAL A 123 -4.43 -4.34 -8.98
N VAL A 124 -5.03 -4.06 -10.14
CA VAL A 124 -6.34 -3.41 -10.21
C VAL A 124 -7.41 -4.40 -10.63
N MET A 125 -8.46 -4.53 -9.82
CA MET A 125 -9.64 -5.31 -10.16
C MET A 125 -10.81 -4.40 -10.51
N ALA A 126 -11.36 -4.54 -11.72
CA ALA A 126 -12.54 -3.81 -12.18
C ALA A 126 -13.58 -4.77 -12.75
N ARG A 127 -14.87 -4.44 -12.58
CA ARG A 127 -15.98 -5.17 -13.24
C ARG A 127 -16.41 -4.53 -14.56
N ARG A 128 -16.36 -3.19 -14.66
CA ARG A 128 -16.86 -2.43 -15.82
C ARG A 128 -15.81 -1.47 -16.36
N GLY A 129 -15.41 -0.48 -15.56
CA GLY A 129 -14.47 0.56 -15.95
C GLY A 129 -13.91 1.31 -14.74
N GLY A 130 -13.07 2.31 -14.99
CA GLY A 130 -12.39 3.11 -13.95
C GLY A 130 -11.03 2.55 -13.50
N ALA A 131 -10.57 1.44 -14.08
CA ALA A 131 -9.31 0.81 -13.69
C ALA A 131 -8.08 1.73 -13.89
N ILE A 132 -8.13 2.60 -14.91
CA ILE A 132 -7.04 3.55 -15.22
C ILE A 132 -6.87 4.53 -14.06
N HIS A 133 -7.96 5.13 -13.57
CA HIS A 133 -7.87 6.05 -12.42
C HIS A 133 -7.37 5.36 -11.15
N VAL A 134 -7.78 4.13 -10.89
CA VAL A 134 -7.24 3.34 -9.76
C VAL A 134 -5.74 3.13 -9.91
N TYR A 135 -5.29 2.75 -11.11
CA TYR A 135 -3.88 2.59 -11.44
C TYR A 135 -3.12 3.90 -11.26
N ASP A 136 -3.65 5.01 -11.77
CA ASP A 136 -3.04 6.34 -11.66
C ASP A 136 -2.92 6.78 -10.20
N THR A 137 -3.99 6.65 -9.39
CA THR A 137 -3.96 6.96 -7.95
C THR A 137 -2.85 6.21 -7.23
N ILE A 138 -2.68 4.92 -7.51
CA ILE A 138 -1.62 4.10 -6.90
C ILE A 138 -0.23 4.50 -7.41
N ASN A 139 -0.05 4.76 -8.71
CA ASN A 139 1.26 5.13 -9.25
C ASN A 139 1.70 6.54 -8.87
N HIS A 140 0.76 7.49 -8.74
CA HIS A 140 1.06 8.80 -8.19
C HIS A 140 1.59 8.70 -6.75
N TRP A 141 1.02 7.81 -5.93
CA TRP A 141 1.54 7.55 -4.59
C TRP A 141 3.00 7.06 -4.63
N PHE A 142 3.34 6.12 -5.51
CA PHE A 142 4.73 5.69 -5.71
C PHE A 142 5.65 6.80 -6.20
N GLY A 143 5.19 7.67 -7.10
CA GLY A 143 5.98 8.76 -7.65
C GLY A 143 6.22 9.91 -6.66
N ILE A 144 5.27 10.17 -5.76
CA ILE A 144 5.36 11.27 -4.78
C ILE A 144 6.27 10.92 -3.60
N ILE A 145 6.33 9.65 -3.18
CA ILE A 145 7.06 9.22 -1.96
C ILE A 145 8.47 8.69 -2.27
N GLN A 146 9.02 9.04 -3.44
CA GLN A 146 10.43 8.82 -3.76
C GLN A 146 11.34 9.87 -3.10
#